data_AF-A0A6N4SXR6-F1
#
_entry.id   AF-A0A6N4SXR6-F1
#
_cell.length_a   1.000
_cell.length_b   1.000
_cell.length_c   1.000
_cell.angle_alpha   90.00
_cell.angle_beta   90.00
_cell.angle_gamma   90.00
#
_symmetry.space_group_name_H-M   'P 1'
#
loop_
_entity.id
_entity.type
_entity.pdbx_description
1 polymer ?
#
loop_
_entity_poly.entity_id
_entity_poly.type
_entity_poly.pdbx_seq_one_letter_code
_entity_poly.pdbx_strand_id
1 'polypeptide(L)'
;MANQEIESQRAPCVADELLQTLSNRYGSVLSSKALIKELGYPSAASFHQALARGTVPVPIFKIEHRRGSFALSLDVATWLSRQRAQAITSE
;
A
#
# COMPACT_ATOMS: atom_id res chain seq x y z
N MET A 1 4.51 -38.70 1.21
CA MET A 1 3.40 -37.97 0.54
C MET A 1 2.87 -36.95 1.54
N ALA A 2 3.15 -35.64 1.34
CA ALA A 2 2.47 -34.49 2.01
C ALA A 2 3.20 -33.12 1.84
N ASN A 3 4.29 -33.00 1.07
CA ASN A 3 5.11 -31.76 1.09
C ASN A 3 5.22 -31.01 -0.25
N GLN A 4 4.37 -31.30 -1.25
CA GLN A 4 4.47 -30.63 -2.57
C GLN A 4 3.37 -29.60 -2.86
N GLU A 5 2.29 -29.53 -2.08
CA GLU A 5 1.25 -28.49 -2.25
C GLU A 5 1.59 -27.14 -1.60
N ILE A 6 2.62 -27.08 -0.74
CA ILE A 6 3.04 -25.82 -0.10
C ILE A 6 3.91 -24.96 -1.04
N GLU A 7 4.54 -25.56 -2.06
CA GLU A 7 5.47 -24.83 -2.93
C GLU A 7 4.81 -24.14 -4.14
N SER A 8 3.61 -24.57 -4.54
CA SER A 8 2.94 -24.01 -5.72
C SER A 8 2.44 -22.57 -5.54
N GLN A 9 2.57 -22.00 -4.33
CA GLN A 9 2.23 -20.61 -3.99
C GLN A 9 3.47 -19.74 -3.73
N ARG A 10 4.70 -20.24 -3.95
CA ARG A 10 5.95 -19.51 -3.68
C ARG A 10 6.44 -18.61 -4.82
N ALA A 11 5.63 -18.34 -5.84
CA ALA A 11 5.89 -17.16 -6.64
C ALA A 11 5.63 -15.96 -5.74
N PRO A 12 6.61 -15.08 -5.46
CA PRO A 12 6.32 -13.86 -4.74
C PRO A 12 5.26 -13.13 -5.57
N CYS A 13 4.06 -13.03 -5.01
CA CYS A 13 3.04 -12.26 -5.68
C CYS A 13 3.52 -10.80 -5.67
N VAL A 14 3.14 -10.02 -6.68
CA VAL A 14 3.61 -8.61 -6.80
C VAL A 14 3.33 -7.82 -5.51
N ALA A 15 2.29 -8.17 -4.76
CA ALA A 15 2.00 -7.56 -3.46
C ALA A 15 3.07 -7.84 -2.40
N ASP A 16 3.62 -9.06 -2.33
CA ASP A 16 4.70 -9.41 -1.40
C ASP A 16 5.99 -8.64 -1.71
N GLU A 17 6.37 -8.53 -2.99
CA GLU A 17 7.54 -7.77 -3.41
C GLU A 17 7.41 -6.28 -3.06
N LEU A 18 6.23 -5.71 -3.32
CA LEU A 18 5.91 -4.34 -2.96
C LEU A 18 5.90 -4.16 -1.43
N LEU A 19 5.32 -5.10 -0.69
CA LEU A 19 5.30 -5.06 0.77
C LEU A 19 6.71 -5.10 1.35
N GLN A 20 7.58 -5.99 0.88
CA GLN A 20 8.97 -6.05 1.33
C GLN A 20 9.71 -4.75 1.01
N THR A 21 9.50 -4.20 -0.19
CA THR A 21 10.11 -2.92 -0.60
C THR A 21 9.65 -1.75 0.28
N LEU A 22 8.34 -1.62 0.51
CA LEU A 22 7.76 -0.58 1.35
C LEU A 22 8.16 -0.76 2.81
N SER A 23 8.16 -1.99 3.31
CA SER A 23 8.53 -2.32 4.69
C SER A 23 10.01 -2.07 4.96
N ASN A 24 10.90 -2.37 4.01
CA ASN A 24 12.32 -2.10 4.15
C ASN A 24 12.64 -0.58 4.11
N ARG A 25 11.85 0.20 3.35
CA ARG A 25 12.06 1.65 3.21
C ARG A 25 11.41 2.48 4.31
N TYR A 26 10.20 2.10 4.74
CA TYR A 26 9.37 2.91 5.63
C TYR A 26 8.98 2.19 6.93
N GLY A 27 9.15 0.87 7.00
CA GLY A 27 8.62 0.01 8.07
C GLY A 27 7.21 -0.50 7.77
N SER A 28 6.59 -1.12 8.77
CA SER A 28 5.23 -1.69 8.63
C SER A 28 4.13 -0.64 8.43
N VAL A 29 4.42 0.62 8.76
CA VAL A 29 3.47 1.75 8.72
C VAL A 29 4.05 2.88 7.89
N LEU A 30 3.32 3.31 6.86
CA LEU A 30 3.66 4.51 6.10
C LEU A 30 3.09 5.76 6.76
N SER A 31 3.92 6.80 6.82
CA SER A 31 3.50 8.15 7.22
C SER A 31 2.90 8.92 6.03
N SER A 32 2.15 9.99 6.31
CA SER A 32 1.57 10.88 5.28
C SER A 32 2.54 11.26 4.17
N LYS A 33 3.82 11.55 4.48
CA LYS A 33 4.82 11.94 3.46
C LYS A 33 5.12 10.80 2.48
N ALA A 34 5.21 9.57 2.99
CA ALA A 34 5.42 8.41 2.15
C ALA A 34 4.17 8.11 1.33
N LEU A 35 2.98 8.19 1.95
CA LEU A 35 1.70 7.99 1.25
C LEU A 35 1.49 8.95 0.07
N ILE A 36 1.83 10.23 0.24
CA ILE A 36 1.75 11.21 -0.86
C ILE A 36 2.58 10.75 -2.06
N LYS A 37 3.79 10.24 -1.80
CA LYS A 37 4.71 9.77 -2.84
C LYS A 37 4.24 8.45 -3.48
N GLU A 38 3.89 7.46 -2.66
CA GLU A 38 3.53 6.12 -3.13
C GLU A 38 2.15 6.08 -3.81
N LEU A 39 1.20 6.92 -3.38
CA LEU A 39 -0.12 7.02 -4.00
C LEU A 39 -0.14 8.00 -5.20
N GLY A 40 0.98 8.66 -5.51
CA GLY A 40 1.10 9.56 -6.66
C GLY A 40 0.36 10.89 -6.51
N TYR A 41 0.16 11.39 -5.28
CA TYR A 41 -0.44 12.71 -5.09
C TYR A 41 0.58 13.82 -5.40
N PRO A 42 0.19 14.87 -6.14
CA PRO A 42 1.11 15.93 -6.54
C PRO A 42 1.54 16.82 -5.38
N SER A 43 0.77 16.87 -4.29
CA SER A 43 1.08 17.67 -3.11
C SER A 43 0.44 17.11 -1.84
N ALA A 44 0.96 17.54 -0.68
CA ALA A 44 0.35 17.25 0.62
C ALA A 44 -1.08 17.81 0.75
N ALA A 45 -1.36 18.96 0.13
CA ALA A 45 -2.68 19.56 0.13
C ALA A 45 -3.70 18.68 -0.60
N SER A 46 -3.32 18.11 -1.76
CA SER A 46 -4.15 17.17 -2.51
C SER A 46 -4.45 15.90 -1.72
N PHE A 47 -3.46 15.36 -1.00
CA PHE A 47 -3.66 14.22 -0.11
C PHE A 47 -4.57 14.54 1.07
N HIS A 48 -4.39 15.70 1.71
CA HIS A 48 -5.28 16.15 2.79
C HIS A 48 -6.71 16.38 2.29
N GLN A 49 -6.88 16.89 1.07
CA GLN A 49 -8.19 17.04 0.45
C GLN A 49 -8.84 15.67 0.17
N ALA A 50 -8.08 14.70 -0.34
CA ALA A 50 -8.57 13.33 -0.54
C ALA A 50 -8.93 12.65 0.79
N LEU A 51 -8.14 12.86 1.85
CA LEU A 51 -8.43 12.40 3.21
C LEU A 51 -9.73 12.99 3.74
N ALA A 52 -9.92 14.30 3.59
CA ALA A 52 -11.13 14.99 4.04
C ALA A 52 -12.38 14.53 3.26
N ARG A 53 -12.20 14.17 1.98
CA ARG A 53 -13.27 13.63 1.12
C ARG A 53 -13.49 12.13 1.29
N GLY A 54 -12.62 11.41 2.01
CA GLY A 54 -12.69 9.96 2.12
C GLY A 54 -12.43 9.22 0.80
N THR A 55 -11.76 9.84 -0.17
CA THR A 55 -11.49 9.27 -1.49
C THR A 55 -10.13 8.59 -1.58
N VAL A 56 -9.44 8.42 -0.44
CA VAL A 56 -8.17 7.71 -0.40
C VAL A 56 -8.45 6.22 -0.57
N PRO A 57 -7.81 5.53 -1.53
CA PRO A 57 -8.18 4.16 -1.89
C PRO A 57 -7.62 3.10 -0.93
N VAL A 58 -6.89 3.52 0.10
CA VAL A 58 -6.31 2.68 1.14
C VAL A 58 -6.88 3.08 2.51
N PRO A 59 -7.05 2.14 3.44
CA PRO A 59 -7.48 2.44 4.79
C PRO A 59 -6.44 3.30 5.51
N ILE A 60 -6.89 4.45 6.00
CA ILE A 60 -6.08 5.38 6.77
C ILE A 60 -6.53 5.36 8.21
N PHE A 61 -5.57 5.25 9.13
CA PHE A 61 -5.80 5.34 10.56
C PHE A 61 -4.96 6.46 11.18
N LYS A 62 -5.40 6.90 12.35
CA LYS A 62 -4.69 7.87 13.19
C LYS A 62 -4.22 7.16 14.45
N ILE A 63 -3.02 7.48 14.88
CA ILE A 63 -2.46 6.97 16.14
C ILE A 63 -2.66 8.07 17.18
N GLU A 64 -3.26 7.72 18.32
CA GLU A 64 -3.42 8.68 19.42
C GLU A 64 -2.08 9.30 19.82
N HIS A 65 -2.09 10.60 20.13
CA HIS A 65 -0.89 11.38 20.45
C HIS A 65 0.14 11.51 19.32
N ARG A 66 -0.14 11.05 18.09
CA ARG A 66 0.70 11.31 16.92
C ARG A 66 -0.02 12.16 15.89
N ARG A 67 0.69 13.18 15.39
CA ARG A 67 0.20 14.03 14.29
C ARG A 67 0.39 13.31 12.96
N GLY A 68 -0.65 13.32 12.14
CA GLY A 68 -0.62 12.79 10.77
C GLY A 68 -1.57 11.62 10.55
N SER A 69 -1.52 11.12 9.32
CA SER A 69 -2.27 9.98 8.84
C SER A 69 -1.32 8.84 8.55
N PHE A 70 -1.73 7.63 8.88
CA PHE A 70 -0.94 6.43 8.73
C PHE A 70 -1.71 5.39 7.94
N ALA A 71 -1.00 4.59 7.15
CA ALA A 71 -1.54 3.41 6.49
C ALA A 71 -0.57 2.25 6.66
N LEU A 72 -1.07 1.02 6.61
CA LEU A 72 -0.19 -0.14 6.63
C LEU A 72 0.47 -0.33 5.27
N SER A 73 1.75 -0.72 5.30
CA SER A 73 2.48 -1.08 4.09
C SER A 73 1.83 -2.25 3.35
N LEU A 74 1.18 -3.14 4.10
CA LEU A 74 0.39 -4.24 3.56
C LEU A 74 -0.78 -3.76 2.70
N ASP A 75 -1.54 -2.78 3.19
CA ASP A 75 -2.72 -2.27 2.50
C ASP A 75 -2.33 -1.52 1.23
N VAL A 76 -1.26 -0.71 1.30
CA VAL A 76 -0.72 0.02 0.14
C VAL A 76 -0.17 -0.94 -0.91
N ALA A 77 0.59 -1.96 -0.50
CA ALA A 77 1.12 -2.96 -1.43
C ALA A 77 0.01 -3.76 -2.13
N THR A 78 -1.03 -4.14 -1.38
CA THR A 78 -2.20 -4.85 -1.92
C THR A 78 -2.98 -3.97 -2.90
N TRP A 79 -3.13 -2.68 -2.60
CA TRP A 79 -3.79 -1.76 -3.50
C TRP A 79 -3.00 -1.56 -4.80
N LEU A 80 -1.68 -1.36 -4.72
CA LEU A 80 -0.80 -1.21 -5.88
C LEU A 80 -0.81 -2.45 -6.77
N SER A 81 -0.79 -3.65 -6.19
CA SER A 81 -0.84 -4.90 -6.96
C SER A 81 -2.16 -5.04 -7.73
N ARG A 82 -3.29 -4.67 -7.11
CA ARG A 82 -4.60 -4.64 -7.77
C ARG A 82 -4.65 -3.63 -8.90
N GLN A 83 -4.09 -2.43 -8.71
CA GLN A 83 -4.04 -1.43 -9.77
C GLN A 83 -3.22 -1.90 -10.98
N ARG A 84 -2.08 -2.55 -10.72
CA ARG A 84 -1.29 -3.16 -11.80
C ARG A 84 -2.08 -4.24 -12.54
N ALA A 85 -2.78 -5.12 -11.83
CA ALA A 85 -3.59 -6.18 -12.44
C ALA A 85 -4.72 -5.61 -13.32
N GLN A 86 -5.38 -4.54 -12.86
CA GLN A 86 -6.41 -3.85 -13.64
C GLN A 86 -5.82 -3.21 -14.90
N ALA A 87 -4.67 -2.55 -14.80
CA ALA A 87 -3.99 -1.95 -15.95
C ALA A 87 -3.62 -2.99 -17.02
N ILE A 88 -3.13 -4.18 -16.62
CA ILE A 88 -2.76 -5.28 -17.53
C ILE A 88 -4.00 -5.89 -18.21
N THR A 89 -5.13 -5.98 -17.50
CA THR A 89 -6.36 -6.61 -18.03
C THR A 89 -7.13 -5.68 -18.98
N SER A 90 -6.79 -4.39 -19.02
CA SER A 90 -7.51 -3.37 -19.80
C SER A 90 -6.96 -3.19 -21.22
N GLU A 91 -6.08 -4.07 -21.69
CA GLU A 91 -5.49 -4.08 -23.05
C GLU A 91 -6.14 -5.12 -23.97
#